data_AF-A0A960YHX5-F1
#
_entry.id   AF-A0A960YHX5-F1
#
_cell.length_a   1.000
_cell.length_b   1.000
_cell.length_c   1.000
_cell.angle_alpha   90.00
_cell.angle_beta   90.00
_cell.angle_gamma   90.00
#
_symmetry.space_group_name_H-M   'P 1'
#
loop_
_entity.id
_entity.type
_entity.pdbx_description
1 polymer ?
#
loop_
_entity_poly.entity_id
_entity_poly.type
_entity_poly.pdbx_seq_one_letter_code
_entity_poly.pdbx_strand_id
1 'polypeptide(L)'
;RGPRGLELGAETGVLGARFSADATDDVDGLRPLPTQGRLALLAAWRRYLGAGSLRSLELRIRVDNVFDSVVESQTGLVEPGRSVQLGLRLDLGT
;
A
#
# COMPACT_ATOMS: atom_id res chain seq x y z
N ARG A 1 -9.63 -13.17 -29.33
CA ARG A 1 -9.37 -13.15 -27.88
C ARG A 1 -8.08 -12.34 -27.68
N GLY A 2 -8.13 -11.13 -27.13
CA GLY A 2 -6.92 -10.31 -26.94
C GLY A 2 -5.99 -10.88 -25.85
N PRO A 3 -4.72 -10.44 -25.79
CA PRO A 3 -3.78 -10.89 -24.77
C PRO A 3 -4.27 -10.55 -23.37
N ARG A 4 -3.98 -11.42 -22.40
CA ARG A 4 -4.20 -11.21 -20.97
C ARG A 4 -2.86 -10.92 -20.32
N GLY A 5 -2.78 -9.84 -19.54
CA GLY A 5 -1.61 -9.52 -18.71
C GLY A 5 -1.96 -9.71 -17.25
N LEU A 6 -1.11 -10.43 -16.51
CA LEU A 6 -1.10 -10.45 -15.06
C LEU A 6 0.20 -9.79 -14.61
N GLU A 7 0.09 -8.79 -13.75
CA GLU A 7 1.21 -8.13 -13.08
C GLU A 7 1.08 -8.40 -11.59
N LEU A 8 2.18 -8.81 -10.97
CA LEU A 8 2.30 -9.04 -9.54
C LEU A 8 3.49 -8.24 -9.04
N GLY A 9 3.38 -7.66 -7.85
CA GLY A 9 4.48 -6.96 -7.23
C GLY A 9 4.37 -6.95 -5.72
N ALA A 10 5.48 -6.59 -5.10
CA ALA A 10 5.62 -6.46 -3.67
C ALA A 10 6.44 -5.20 -3.38
N GLU A 11 6.01 -4.44 -2.38
CA GLU A 11 6.71 -3.28 -1.86
C GLU A 11 6.99 -3.48 -0.38
N THR A 12 8.24 -3.30 0.03
CA THR A 12 8.65 -3.40 1.43
C THR A 12 9.09 -2.03 1.93
N GLY A 13 8.63 -1.63 3.12
CA GLY A 13 9.10 -0.44 3.81
C GLY A 13 9.65 -0.82 5.18
N VAL A 14 10.80 -0.26 5.54
CA VAL A 14 11.39 -0.42 6.87
C VAL A 14 11.64 0.96 7.46
N LEU A 15 11.10 1.21 8.63
CA LEU A 15 11.39 2.37 9.46
C LEU A 15 12.39 1.93 10.54
N GLY A 16 13.59 2.49 10.51
CA GLY A 16 14.62 2.20 11.51
C GLY A 16 14.25 2.70 12.90
N ALA A 17 15.15 2.42 13.86
CA ALA A 17 15.10 3.00 15.19
C ALA A 17 15.09 4.53 15.10
N ARG A 18 14.16 5.16 15.81
CA ARG A 18 13.94 6.60 15.78
C ARG A 18 13.40 7.07 17.12
N PHE A 19 13.46 8.38 17.35
CA PHE A 19 12.86 9.02 18.50
C PHE A 19 11.68 9.87 18.05
N SER A 20 10.62 9.91 18.84
CA SER A 20 9.48 10.80 18.65
C SER A 20 9.32 11.67 19.88
N ALA A 21 8.88 12.92 19.67
CA ALA A 21 8.47 13.77 20.77
C ALA A 21 7.34 13.07 21.57
N ASP A 22 7.43 13.13 22.89
CA ASP A 22 6.46 12.62 23.83
C ASP A 22 6.21 13.69 24.90
N ALA A 23 5.02 14.29 24.88
CA ALA A 23 4.64 15.34 25.82
C ALA A 23 4.38 14.82 27.24
N THR A 24 4.41 13.49 27.44
CA THR A 24 4.23 12.84 28.75
C THR A 24 5.55 12.47 29.42
N ASP A 25 6.69 12.69 28.76
CA ASP A 25 8.03 12.45 29.31
C ASP A 25 8.62 13.76 29.86
N ASP A 26 8.83 13.81 31.18
CA ASP A 26 9.33 14.98 31.90
C ASP A 26 10.86 15.12 31.87
N VAL A 27 11.60 14.17 31.29
CA VAL A 27 13.08 14.16 31.29
C VAL A 27 13.66 14.85 30.07
N ASP A 28 13.43 14.30 28.87
CA ASP A 28 13.92 14.84 27.61
C ASP A 28 12.81 15.04 26.56
N GLY A 29 11.57 14.64 26.89
CA GLY A 29 10.43 14.74 25.98
C GLY A 29 10.54 13.83 24.76
N LEU A 30 11.37 12.78 24.80
CA LEU A 30 11.62 11.89 23.67
C LEU A 30 11.37 10.42 24.01
N ARG A 31 10.56 9.76 23.19
CA ARG A 31 10.31 8.33 23.28
C ARG A 31 11.01 7.56 22.16
N PRO A 32 11.76 6.49 22.46
CA PRO A 32 12.28 5.61 21.43
C PRO A 32 11.16 4.81 20.79
N LEU A 33 11.10 4.83 19.46
CA LEU A 33 10.22 3.98 18.66
C LEU A 33 11.02 2.82 18.06
N PRO A 34 10.48 1.58 18.13
CA PRO A 34 11.19 0.42 17.61
C PRO A 34 11.29 0.46 16.09
N THR A 35 12.24 -0.32 15.56
CA THR A 35 12.28 -0.64 14.13
C THR A 35 10.98 -1.33 13.73
N GLN A 36 10.35 -0.84 12.68
CA GLN A 36 9.06 -1.33 12.20
C GLN A 36 9.13 -1.60 10.70
N GLY A 37 8.40 -2.61 10.24
CA GLY A 37 8.38 -3.03 8.85
C GLY A 37 6.96 -3.18 8.35
N ARG A 38 6.77 -2.92 7.05
CA ARG A 38 5.53 -3.15 6.33
C ARG A 38 5.81 -3.83 4.98
N LEU A 39 4.88 -4.69 4.60
CA LEU A 39 4.83 -5.30 3.28
C LEU A 39 3.51 -4.88 2.63
N ALA A 40 3.57 -4.43 1.39
CA ALA A 40 2.42 -4.28 0.53
C ALA A 40 2.53 -5.26 -0.65
N LEU A 41 1.40 -5.84 -1.04
CA LEU A 41 1.29 -6.71 -2.21
C LEU A 41 0.35 -6.06 -3.21
N LEU A 42 0.69 -6.16 -4.48
CA LEU A 42 -0.08 -5.61 -5.57
C LEU A 42 -0.26 -6.63 -6.67
N ALA A 43 -1.46 -6.68 -7.23
CA ALA A 43 -1.78 -7.48 -8.39
C ALA A 43 -2.66 -6.68 -9.34
N ALA A 44 -2.33 -6.71 -10.62
CA ALA A 44 -3.12 -6.11 -11.68
C ALA A 44 -3.43 -7.13 -12.76
N TRP A 45 -4.69 -7.21 -13.16
CA TRP A 45 -5.15 -8.02 -14.27
C TRP A 45 -5.67 -7.11 -15.37
N ARG A 46 -5.09 -7.24 -16.56
CA ARG A 46 -5.46 -6.45 -17.73
C ARG A 46 -5.94 -7.33 -18.87
N ARG A 47 -7.04 -6.92 -19.49
CA ARG A 47 -7.62 -7.57 -20.67
C ARG A 47 -7.84 -6.56 -21.78
N TYR A 48 -7.23 -6.83 -22.92
CA TYR A 48 -7.49 -6.09 -24.15
C TYR A 48 -8.73 -6.66 -24.86
N LEU A 49 -9.68 -5.79 -25.17
CA LEU A 49 -10.98 -6.18 -25.74
C LEU A 49 -11.04 -6.03 -27.26
N GLY A 50 -10.12 -5.26 -27.87
CA GLY A 50 -10.04 -5.07 -29.32
C GLY A 50 -10.71 -3.78 -29.80
N ALA A 51 -11.14 -3.76 -31.06
CA ALA A 51 -11.80 -2.61 -31.68
C ALA A 51 -13.25 -2.46 -31.19
N GLY A 52 -13.60 -1.25 -30.74
CA GLY A 52 -14.88 -0.88 -30.15
C GLY A 52 -14.72 0.33 -29.23
N SER A 53 -15.81 0.76 -28.59
CA SER A 53 -15.80 1.89 -27.64
C SER A 53 -15.01 1.61 -26.36
N LEU A 54 -14.74 0.34 -26.02
CA LEU A 54 -13.89 -0.06 -24.89
C LEU A 54 -12.69 -0.87 -25.40
N ARG A 55 -11.50 -0.28 -25.30
CA ARG A 55 -10.23 -0.87 -25.77
C ARG A 55 -9.62 -1.82 -24.74
N SER A 56 -9.67 -1.44 -23.47
CA SER A 56 -9.00 -2.18 -22.40
C SER A 56 -9.75 -2.08 -21.07
N LEU A 57 -9.67 -3.15 -20.28
CA LEU A 57 -10.16 -3.26 -18.92
C LEU A 57 -8.98 -3.67 -18.03
N GLU A 58 -8.78 -2.97 -16.93
CA GLU A 58 -7.80 -3.34 -15.92
C GLU A 58 -8.42 -3.32 -14.53
N LEU A 59 -8.20 -4.41 -13.79
CA LEU A 59 -8.55 -4.57 -12.39
C LEU A 59 -7.26 -4.58 -11.57
N ARG A 60 -7.21 -3.79 -10.50
CA ARG A 60 -6.08 -3.73 -9.58
C ARG A 60 -6.54 -4.05 -8.18
N ILE A 61 -5.72 -4.79 -7.45
CA ILE A 61 -5.85 -4.98 -6.01
C ILE A 61 -4.51 -4.65 -5.36
N ARG A 62 -4.56 -3.93 -4.25
CA ARG A 62 -3.43 -3.69 -3.38
C ARG A 62 -3.81 -4.03 -1.96
N VAL A 63 -2.94 -4.76 -1.26
CA VAL A 63 -3.04 -5.02 0.17
C VAL A 63 -1.85 -4.34 0.81
N ASP A 64 -2.09 -3.24 1.52
CA ASP A 64 -1.07 -2.56 2.33
C ASP A 64 -1.01 -3.18 3.73
N ASN A 65 0.19 -3.20 4.30
CA ASN A 65 0.47 -3.76 5.62
C ASN A 65 -0.09 -5.19 5.79
N VAL A 66 0.36 -6.12 4.93
CA VAL A 66 -0.16 -7.49 4.83
C VAL A 66 -0.19 -8.24 6.17
N PHE A 67 0.81 -8.00 7.01
CA PHE A 67 0.95 -8.64 8.33
C PHE A 67 0.23 -7.91 9.45
N ASP A 68 -0.44 -6.79 9.14
CA ASP A 68 -1.18 -5.99 10.13
C ASP A 68 -0.27 -5.52 11.27
N SER A 69 0.98 -5.18 10.94
CA SER A 69 1.94 -4.72 11.94
C SER A 69 1.50 -3.36 12.48
N VAL A 70 1.62 -3.18 13.79
CA VAL A 70 1.44 -1.86 14.41
C VAL A 70 2.64 -1.01 14.05
N VAL A 71 2.40 0.03 13.27
CA VAL A 71 3.41 1.03 12.87
C VAL A 71 3.01 2.36 13.48
N GLU A 72 3.96 3.03 14.12
CA GLU A 72 3.74 4.33 14.76
C GLU A 72 4.62 5.36 14.10
N SER A 73 4.04 6.30 13.36
CA SER A 73 4.84 7.38 12.74
C SER A 73 5.41 8.34 13.80
N GLN A 74 4.66 8.54 14.89
CA GLN A 74 4.99 9.33 16.07
C GLN A 74 4.35 8.68 17.29
N THR A 75 4.80 9.06 18.49
CA THR A 75 4.21 8.62 19.76
C THR A 75 2.71 8.87 19.76
N GLY A 76 1.91 7.80 19.90
CA GLY A 76 0.46 7.88 19.91
C GLY A 76 -0.21 8.07 18.54
N LEU A 77 0.55 8.20 17.45
CA LEU A 77 0.04 8.30 16.08
C LEU A 77 0.27 7.00 15.30
N VAL A 78 -0.66 6.07 15.49
CA VAL A 78 -0.68 4.78 14.81
C VAL A 78 -1.04 4.97 13.34
N GLU A 79 -0.24 4.42 12.43
CA GLU A 79 -0.55 4.36 11.00
C GLU A 79 -1.72 3.40 10.73
N PRO A 80 -2.39 3.50 9.58
CA PRO A 80 -3.38 2.51 9.18
C PRO A 80 -2.80 1.09 9.25
N GLY A 81 -3.56 0.17 9.85
CA GLY A 81 -3.26 -1.26 9.84
C GLY A 81 -3.37 -1.85 8.43
N ARG A 82 -3.74 -3.12 8.34
CA ARG A 82 -3.99 -3.74 7.03
C ARG A 82 -5.12 -3.03 6.29
N SER A 83 -4.85 -2.63 5.05
CA SER A 83 -5.87 -2.05 4.17
C SER A 83 -5.89 -2.72 2.81
N VAL A 84 -7.08 -2.78 2.20
CA VAL A 84 -7.29 -3.36 0.88
C VAL A 84 -7.85 -2.28 -0.03
N GLN A 85 -7.19 -2.06 -1.17
CA GLN A 85 -7.59 -1.10 -2.19
C GLN A 85 -7.93 -1.86 -3.47
N LEU A 86 -9.06 -1.51 -4.08
CA LEU A 86 -9.52 -2.06 -5.34
C LEU A 86 -9.59 -0.93 -6.37
N GLY A 87 -9.07 -1.19 -7.57
CA GLY A 87 -9.04 -0.23 -8.67
C GLY A 87 -9.63 -0.84 -9.93
N LEU A 88 -10.40 -0.03 -10.66
CA LEU A 88 -10.91 -0.35 -11.99
C LEU A 88 -10.44 0.76 -12.94
N ARG A 89 -9.83 0.38 -14.06
CA ARG A 89 -9.51 1.29 -15.17
C ARG A 89 -10.14 0.77 -16.45
N LEU A 90 -10.82 1.68 -17.15
CA LEU A 90 -11.44 1.45 -18.46
C LEU A 90 -10.75 2.38 -19.46
N ASP A 91 -10.13 1.82 -20.49
CA ASP A 91 -9.60 2.62 -21.60
C ASP A 91 -10.63 2.59 -22.73
N LEU A 92 -11.24 3.74 -23.00
CA LEU A 92 -12.25 3.89 -24.06
C LEU A 92 -11.60 4.25 -25.40
N GLY A 93 -12.19 3.75 -26.48
CA GLY A 93 -11.87 4.18 -27.83
C GLY A 93 -12.78 5.31 -28.26
N THR A 94 -12.21 6.30 -28.96
CA THR A 94 -12.94 7.22 -29.82
C THR A 94 -13.50 6.49 -31.03
#